data_AF-A0A8S3I3F3-F1
#
_entry.id   AF-A0A8S3I3F3-F1
#
_cell.length_a   1.000
_cell.length_b   1.000
_cell.length_c   1.000
_cell.angle_alpha   90.00
_cell.angle_beta   90.00
_cell.angle_gamma   90.00
#
_symmetry.space_group_name_H-M   'P 1'
#
loop_
_entity.id
_entity.type
_entity.pdbx_description
1 polymer ?
#
loop_
_entity_poly.entity_id
_entity_poly.type
_entity_poly.pdbx_seq_one_letter_code
_entity_poly.pdbx_strand_id
1 'polypeptide(L)'
;MVVGQNGAHQQEESVYNLIPRVQVQAQKPPRYESKFKSTVRESFKDGKHEHRTMGYADEPVPDPQQFLKKKQNESKTMASSVAKETSSK
;
A
#
# COMPACT_ATOMS: atom_id res chain seq x y z
N MET A 1 54.42 25.66 -43.84
CA MET A 1 54.62 26.31 -42.54
C MET A 1 53.26 26.37 -41.85
N VAL A 2 53.15 25.78 -40.66
CA VAL A 2 51.95 25.71 -39.82
C VAL A 2 51.95 26.90 -38.87
N VAL A 3 50.85 27.65 -38.75
CA VAL A 3 50.33 28.15 -37.45
C VAL A 3 48.82 28.37 -37.60
N GLY A 4 48.02 27.63 -36.83
CA GLY A 4 46.58 27.79 -36.75
C GLY A 4 46.18 28.98 -35.88
N GLN A 5 45.10 29.66 -36.26
CA GLN A 5 44.43 30.64 -35.41
C GLN A 5 43.20 29.99 -34.78
N ASN A 6 43.36 29.50 -33.55
CA ASN A 6 42.24 29.17 -32.67
C ASN A 6 42.11 30.32 -31.66
N GLY A 7 41.35 31.36 -32.03
CA GLY A 7 41.01 32.47 -31.14
C GLY A 7 39.61 32.29 -30.57
N ALA A 8 39.39 31.27 -29.74
CA ALA A 8 38.20 31.16 -28.93
C ALA A 8 38.53 31.57 -27.49
N HIS A 9 37.62 32.36 -26.89
CA HIS A 9 37.58 32.77 -25.48
C HIS A 9 38.41 34.00 -25.08
N GLN A 10 37.92 35.19 -25.46
CA GLN A 10 37.99 36.32 -24.53
C GLN A 10 36.87 36.12 -23.50
N GLN A 11 37.16 35.40 -22.42
CA GLN A 11 36.40 35.62 -21.20
C GLN A 11 37.03 36.87 -20.58
N GLU A 12 36.23 37.93 -20.42
CA GLU A 12 36.68 39.14 -19.72
C GLU A 12 37.12 38.73 -18.31
N GLU A 13 38.43 38.74 -18.09
CA GLU A 13 39.04 38.36 -16.82
C GLU A 13 38.59 39.35 -15.74
N SER A 14 37.67 38.91 -14.90
CA SER A 14 37.09 39.71 -13.84
C SER A 14 37.13 38.93 -12.54
N VAL A 15 37.71 39.52 -11.49
CA VAL A 15 37.84 38.91 -10.15
C VAL A 15 36.48 38.49 -9.59
N TYR A 16 35.39 39.15 -10.00
CA TYR A 16 34.02 38.83 -9.60
C TYR A 16 33.51 37.51 -10.21
N ASN A 17 34.06 37.06 -11.34
CA ASN A 17 33.72 35.77 -11.94
C ASN A 17 34.28 34.58 -11.15
N LEU A 18 35.24 34.83 -10.24
CA LEU A 18 35.79 33.83 -9.33
C LEU A 18 34.85 33.53 -8.15
N ILE A 19 33.88 34.40 -7.88
CA ILE A 19 32.90 34.19 -6.83
C ILE A 19 31.89 33.15 -7.33
N PRO A 20 31.79 31.97 -6.70
CA PRO A 20 30.85 30.94 -7.12
C PRO A 20 29.43 31.48 -7.01
N ARG A 21 28.72 31.55 -8.16
CA ARG A 21 27.31 31.88 -8.14
C ARG A 21 26.54 30.67 -7.61
N VAL A 22 25.66 30.91 -6.64
CA VAL A 22 24.73 29.88 -6.16
C VAL A 22 23.86 29.47 -7.33
N GLN A 23 24.11 28.27 -7.87
CA GLN A 23 23.27 27.69 -8.90
C GLN A 23 21.93 27.34 -8.26
N VAL A 24 20.87 28.06 -8.63
CA VAL A 24 19.52 27.74 -8.16
C VAL A 24 19.14 26.39 -8.75
N GLN A 25 19.13 25.35 -7.91
CA GLN A 25 18.66 24.04 -8.33
C GLN A 25 17.16 24.15 -8.63
N ALA A 26 16.79 23.90 -9.89
CA ALA A 26 15.39 23.84 -10.27
C ALA A 26 14.69 22.73 -9.48
N GLN A 27 13.57 23.05 -8.83
CA GLN A 27 12.77 22.05 -8.13
C GLN A 27 12.19 21.06 -9.16
N LYS A 28 12.30 19.77 -8.85
CA LYS A 28 11.72 18.71 -9.69
C LYS A 28 10.20 18.88 -9.73
N PRO A 29 9.56 18.73 -10.91
CA PRO A 29 8.11 18.81 -11.00
C PRO A 29 7.47 17.65 -10.23
N PRO A 30 6.24 17.84 -9.73
CA PRO A 30 5.50 16.78 -9.07
C PRO A 30 5.25 15.61 -10.02
N ARG A 31 5.31 14.39 -9.46
CA ARG A 31 4.98 13.17 -10.22
C ARG A 31 3.49 13.13 -10.51
N TYR A 32 3.13 12.67 -11.70
CA TYR A 32 1.74 12.39 -12.05
C TYR A 32 1.13 11.34 -11.11
N GLU A 33 -0.07 11.63 -10.60
CA GLU A 33 -0.91 10.66 -9.90
C GLU A 33 -2.16 10.34 -10.72
N SER A 34 -2.53 9.06 -10.76
CA SER A 34 -3.74 8.62 -11.45
C SER A 34 -4.98 9.23 -10.81
N LYS A 35 -5.85 9.80 -11.65
CA LYS A 35 -7.15 10.35 -11.25
C LYS A 35 -8.07 9.31 -10.61
N PHE A 36 -7.84 8.02 -10.87
CA PHE A 36 -8.68 6.91 -10.41
C PHE A 36 -8.11 6.18 -9.18
N LYS A 37 -7.04 6.70 -8.59
CA LYS A 37 -6.35 6.08 -7.44
C LYS A 37 -7.28 5.89 -6.23
N SER A 38 -8.21 6.81 -5.99
CA SER A 38 -9.23 6.68 -4.95
C SER A 38 -10.25 5.61 -5.30
N THR A 39 -10.83 5.71 -6.49
CA THR A 39 -11.89 4.82 -7.00
C THR A 39 -11.48 3.35 -6.95
N VAL A 40 -10.22 3.04 -7.30
CA VAL A 40 -9.69 1.66 -7.27
C VAL A 40 -9.49 1.15 -5.85
N ARG A 41 -9.16 2.03 -4.89
CA ARG A 41 -8.99 1.62 -3.48
C ARG A 41 -10.33 1.37 -2.80
N GLU A 42 -11.36 2.06 -3.23
CA GLU A 42 -12.74 1.88 -2.76
C GLU A 42 -13.31 0.58 -3.33
N SER A 43 -13.28 0.38 -4.65
CA SER A 43 -13.77 -0.86 -5.28
C SER A 43 -13.10 -2.12 -4.74
N PHE A 44 -11.82 -2.04 -4.39
CA PHE A 44 -11.07 -3.14 -3.80
C PHE A 44 -11.50 -3.49 -2.36
N LYS A 45 -11.97 -2.52 -1.57
CA LYS A 45 -12.52 -2.81 -0.24
C LYS A 45 -13.92 -3.40 -0.32
N ASP A 46 -14.68 -2.96 -1.31
CA ASP A 46 -16.08 -3.29 -1.46
C ASP A 46 -16.30 -4.74 -1.95
N GLY A 47 -15.28 -5.38 -2.55
CA GLY A 47 -15.29 -6.78 -3.00
C GLY A 47 -15.05 -7.85 -1.92
N LYS A 48 -14.94 -7.49 -0.63
CA LYS A 48 -14.67 -8.44 0.48
C LYS A 48 -15.73 -9.53 0.71
N HIS A 49 -16.89 -9.42 0.06
CA HIS A 49 -18.04 -10.32 0.24
C HIS A 49 -18.51 -10.88 -1.11
N GLU A 50 -17.70 -11.77 -1.66
CA GLU A 50 -17.74 -12.24 -3.05
C GLU A 50 -19.03 -13.02 -3.40
N HIS A 51 -19.50 -13.84 -2.48
CA HIS A 51 -20.70 -14.67 -2.63
C HIS A 51 -21.97 -13.93 -2.19
N ARG A 52 -21.90 -12.62 -1.93
CA ARG A 52 -23.08 -11.83 -1.57
C ARG A 52 -24.07 -11.74 -2.72
N THR A 53 -23.58 -11.68 -3.95
CA THR A 53 -24.42 -11.39 -5.13
C THR A 53 -25.15 -12.62 -5.64
N MET A 54 -24.46 -13.75 -5.75
CA MET A 54 -25.05 -14.98 -6.29
C MET A 54 -25.25 -16.07 -5.23
N GLY A 55 -25.06 -15.73 -3.95
CA GLY A 55 -25.08 -16.72 -2.88
C GLY A 55 -23.98 -17.77 -3.06
N TYR A 56 -24.12 -18.86 -2.32
CA TYR A 56 -23.41 -20.09 -2.63
C TYR A 56 -24.15 -20.82 -3.74
N ALA A 57 -23.45 -21.70 -4.45
CA ALA A 57 -24.11 -22.60 -5.38
C ALA A 57 -25.12 -23.50 -4.64
N ASP A 58 -26.03 -24.16 -5.37
CA ASP A 58 -26.96 -25.13 -4.77
C ASP A 58 -26.17 -26.27 -4.11
N GLU A 59 -26.02 -26.20 -2.79
CA GLU A 59 -25.30 -27.16 -1.96
C GLU A 59 -26.28 -28.18 -1.33
N PRO A 60 -25.86 -29.46 -1.17
CA PRO A 60 -26.68 -30.45 -0.51
C PRO A 60 -26.94 -30.06 0.95
N VAL A 61 -28.20 -30.09 1.37
CA VAL A 61 -28.62 -29.76 2.73
C VAL A 61 -28.08 -30.80 3.72
N PRO A 62 -27.49 -30.40 4.86
CA PRO A 62 -27.00 -31.34 5.86
C PRO A 62 -28.15 -32.16 6.47
N ASP A 63 -27.84 -33.39 6.87
CA ASP A 63 -28.79 -34.30 7.50
C ASP A 63 -29.33 -33.67 8.82
N PRO A 64 -30.65 -33.70 9.09
CA PRO A 64 -31.22 -33.27 10.36
C PRO A 64 -30.57 -33.88 11.62
N GLN A 65 -29.91 -35.03 11.50
CA GLN A 65 -29.13 -35.64 12.59
C GLN A 65 -27.85 -34.85 12.94
N GLN A 66 -27.38 -33.96 12.06
CA GLN A 66 -26.20 -33.11 12.23
C GLN A 66 -26.53 -31.76 12.87
N PHE A 67 -27.46 -31.74 13.82
CA PHE A 67 -27.85 -30.52 14.54
C PHE A 67 -26.71 -29.96 15.41
N LEU A 68 -26.79 -28.66 15.69
CA LEU A 68 -25.82 -27.94 16.51
C LEU A 68 -25.74 -28.52 17.94
N LYS A 69 -24.54 -28.92 18.37
CA LYS A 69 -24.28 -29.39 19.74
C LYS A 69 -24.14 -28.20 20.70
N LYS A 70 -24.37 -28.44 21.99
CA LYS A 70 -24.16 -27.44 23.05
C LYS A 70 -22.73 -26.86 22.95
N LYS A 71 -22.61 -25.53 22.88
CA LYS A 71 -21.36 -24.76 22.72
C LYS A 71 -20.66 -24.81 21.36
N GLN A 72 -21.31 -25.30 20.30
CA GLN A 72 -20.69 -25.40 18.97
C GLN A 72 -20.35 -24.03 18.34
N ASN A 73 -21.16 -23.00 18.61
CA ASN A 73 -20.99 -21.66 18.04
C ASN A 73 -20.40 -20.65 19.03
N GLU A 74 -19.92 -21.11 20.19
CA GLU A 74 -19.29 -20.23 21.16
C GLU A 74 -17.88 -19.87 20.68
N SER A 75 -17.60 -18.57 20.52
CA SER A 75 -16.24 -18.12 20.28
C SER A 75 -15.42 -18.43 21.52
N LYS A 76 -14.36 -19.23 21.37
CA LYS A 76 -13.46 -19.51 22.48
C LYS A 76 -12.69 -18.24 22.82
N THR A 77 -13.14 -17.54 23.86
CA THR A 77 -12.39 -16.43 24.41
C THR A 77 -11.17 -16.99 25.14
N MET A 78 -10.01 -16.37 24.91
CA MET A 78 -8.70 -16.82 25.42
C MET A 78 -8.63 -16.95 26.95
N ALA A 79 -9.62 -16.44 27.70
CA ALA A 79 -9.71 -16.58 29.15
C ALA A 79 -10.15 -17.98 29.64
N SER A 80 -10.84 -18.78 28.80
CA SER A 80 -11.49 -20.03 29.21
C SER A 80 -10.59 -21.29 29.18
N SER A 81 -9.34 -21.17 28.75
CA SER A 81 -8.33 -22.24 28.87
C SER A 81 -7.66 -22.34 30.24
N VAL A 82 -7.95 -21.42 31.17
CA VAL A 82 -7.27 -21.34 32.49
C VAL A 82 -8.08 -21.96 33.64
N ALA A 83 -9.37 -22.26 33.47
CA ALA A 83 -10.28 -22.64 34.57
C ALA A 83 -10.79 -24.10 34.55
N LYS A 84 -10.05 -25.06 33.99
CA LYS A 84 -10.38 -26.50 34.09
C LYS A 84 -9.76 -27.19 35.31
N GLU A 85 -9.36 -26.43 36.32
CA GLU A 85 -8.70 -26.92 37.53
C GLU A 85 -9.45 -26.33 38.75
N THR A 86 -9.82 -27.17 39.72
CA THR A 86 -10.65 -26.87 40.92
C THR A 86 -12.16 -26.71 40.59
N SER A 87 -13.16 -27.29 41.26
CA SER A 87 -13.34 -28.06 42.49
C SER A 87 -14.76 -28.68 42.36
N SER A 88 -14.97 -30.00 42.41
CA SER A 88 -15.31 -30.78 43.62
C SER A 88 -16.32 -30.09 44.56
N LYS A 89 -17.55 -30.59 44.66
CA LYS A 89 -17.98 -31.62 45.64
C LYS A 89 -19.43 -32.07 45.38
#